data_AF-A0A967N890-F1
#
_entry.id   AF-A0A967N890-F1
#
_cell.length_a   1.000
_cell.length_b   1.000
_cell.length_c   1.000
_cell.angle_alpha   90.00
_cell.angle_beta   90.00
_cell.angle_gamma   90.00
#
_symmetry.space_group_name_H-M   'P 1'
#
loop_
_entity.id
_entity.type
_entity.pdbx_description
1 polymer ?
#
loop_
_entity_poly.entity_id
_entity_poly.type
_entity_poly.pdbx_seq_one_letter_code
_entity_poly.pdbx_strand_id
1 'polypeptide(L)' 'EGPRRLSEDGHELHFQVNYLAGFLLTHELLPLLQRSAPARIVNVSSAAQRPIDFDDV' A
#
# COMPACT_ATOMS: atom_id res chain seq x y z
N GLU A 1 -14.86 -10.37 -9.81
CA GLU A 1 -14.46 -9.12 -9.15
C GLU A 1 -15.66 -8.60 -8.38
N GLY A 2 -15.46 -8.10 -7.16
CA GLY A 2 -16.52 -7.43 -6.39
C GLY A 2 -16.75 -6.01 -6.92
N PRO A 3 -17.84 -5.34 -6.52
CA PRO A 3 -18.10 -3.96 -6.91
C PRO A 3 -16.96 -3.04 -6.43
N ARG A 4 -16.70 -1.97 -7.19
CA ARG A 4 -15.80 -0.88 -6.77
C ARG A 4 -16.28 -0.34 -5.43
N ARG A 5 -15.35 -0.15 -4.49
CA ARG A 5 -15.63 0.44 -3.18
C ARG A 5 -14.62 1.54 -2.92
N LEU A 6 -15.09 2.59 -2.25
CA LEU A 6 -14.21 3.61 -1.69
C LEU A 6 -13.95 3.27 -0.22
N SER A 7 -12.76 3.61 0.24
CA SER A 7 -12.43 3.68 1.65
C SER A 7 -13.13 4.88 2.31
N GLU A 8 -13.03 4.98 3.64
CA GLU A 8 -13.48 6.17 4.38
C GLU A 8 -12.68 7.43 4.02
N ASP A 9 -11.43 7.27 3.55
CA ASP A 9 -10.57 8.36 3.10
C ASP A 9 -10.83 8.79 1.63
N GLY A 10 -11.76 8.11 0.94
CA GLY A 10 -12.17 8.45 -0.41
C GLY A 10 -11.32 7.87 -1.54
N HIS A 11 -10.40 6.95 -1.23
CA HIS A 11 -9.60 6.23 -2.23
C HIS A 11 -10.28 4.93 -2.67
N GLU A 12 -9.98 4.42 -3.87
CA GLU A 12 -10.37 3.07 -4.25
C GLU A 12 -9.80 2.07 -3.22
N LEU A 13 -10.67 1.18 -2.74
CA LEU A 13 -10.39 0.39 -1.54
C LEU A 13 -9.18 -0.52 -1.71
N HIS A 14 -9.00 -1.18 -2.86
CA HIS A 14 -7.83 -2.02 -3.09
C HIS A 14 -6.57 -1.18 -3.26
N PHE A 15 -6.64 -0.03 -3.91
CA PHE A 15 -5.52 0.90 -4.02
C PHE A 15 -5.05 1.36 -2.64
N GLN A 16 -5.97 1.76 -1.77
CA GLN A 16 -5.64 2.15 -0.41
C GLN A 16 -5.03 1.02 0.39
N VAL A 17 -5.69 -0.15 0.42
CA VAL A 17 -5.25 -1.27 1.26
C VAL A 17 -3.94 -1.88 0.77
N ASN A 18 -3.76 -2.05 -0.53
CA ASN A 18 -2.61 -2.77 -1.08
C ASN A 18 -1.40 -1.88 -1.36
N TYR A 19 -1.58 -0.56 -1.52
CA TYR A 19 -0.50 0.36 -1.88
C TYR A 19 -0.32 1.50 -0.87
N LEU A 20 -1.37 2.31 -0.63
CA LEU A 20 -1.22 3.51 0.22
C LEU A 20 -0.92 3.16 1.67
N ALA A 21 -1.58 2.16 2.23
CA ALA A 21 -1.39 1.76 3.62
C ALA A 21 0.04 1.27 3.88
N GLY A 22 0.60 0.45 2.98
CA GLY A 22 1.97 -0.04 3.09
C GLY A 22 3.01 1.07 2.94
N PHE A 23 2.77 2.01 2.02
CA PHE A 23 3.61 3.20 1.84
C PHE A 23 3.61 4.07 3.09
N LEU A 24 2.42 4.43 3.61
CA LEU A 24 2.28 5.30 4.77
C LEU A 24 2.91 4.66 6.02
N LEU A 25 2.65 3.38 6.28
CA LEU A 25 3.26 2.66 7.39
C LEU A 25 4.79 2.69 7.32
N THR A 26 5.34 2.46 6.13
CA THR A 26 6.79 2.51 5.91
C THR A 26 7.34 3.91 6.15
N HIS A 27 6.63 4.95 5.67
CA HIS A 27 7.02 6.34 5.85
C HIS A 27 7.06 6.74 7.32
N GLU A 28 6.01 6.41 8.09
CA GLU A 28 5.93 6.70 9.52
C GLU A 28 7.01 5.95 10.34
N LEU A 29 7.34 4.72 9.94
CA LEU A 29 8.37 3.93 10.60
C LEU A 29 9.79 4.21 10.10
N LEU A 30 9.97 5.03 9.06
CA LEU A 30 11.27 5.25 8.42
C LEU A 30 12.37 5.67 9.41
N PRO A 31 12.14 6.63 10.34
CA PRO A 31 13.17 7.00 11.30
C PRO A 31 13.56 5.84 12.24
N LEU A 32 12.60 5.00 12.61
CA LEU A 32 12.86 3.82 13.46
C LEU A 32 13.67 2.77 12.69
N LEU A 33 13.26 2.46 11.46
CA LEU A 33 13.93 1.50 10.59
C LEU A 33 15.40 1.88 10.36
N GLN A 34 15.69 3.17 10.19
CA GLN A 34 17.05 3.69 10.04
C GLN A 34 17.89 3.51 11.32
N ARG A 35 17.32 3.77 12.50
CA ARG A 35 18.02 3.59 13.79
C ARG A 35 18.24 2.13 14.15
N SER A 36 17.35 1.24 13.71
CA SER A 36 17.38 -0.20 14.01
C SER A 36 18.16 -1.01 12.97
N ALA A 37 19.11 -0.41 12.26
CA ALA A 37 19.89 -1.11 11.25
C ALA A 37 20.63 -2.33 11.85
N PRO A 38 20.56 -3.52 11.21
CA PRO A 38 19.92 -3.77 9.93
C PRO A 38 18.39 -3.99 10.06
N ALA A 39 17.61 -3.26 9.24
CA ALA A 39 16.17 -3.44 9.10
C ALA A 39 15.80 -3.75 7.64
N ARG A 40 14.66 -4.43 7.42
CA ARG A 40 14.17 -4.81 6.09
C ARG A 40 12.66 -4.60 5.99
N ILE A 41 12.23 -4.08 4.84
CA ILE A 41 10.82 -4.03 4.43
C ILE A 41 10.59 -5.14 3.41
N VAL A 42 9.51 -5.92 3.57
CA VAL A 42 9.12 -6.98 2.64
C VAL A 42 7.67 -6.74 2.23
N ASN A 43 7.46 -6.36 0.98
CA ASN A 43 6.11 -6.23 0.40
C ASN A 43 5.69 -7.58 -0.19
N VAL A 44 4.54 -8.08 0.24
CA VAL A 44 3.95 -9.33 -0.28
C VAL A 44 3.03 -8.97 -1.44
N SER A 45 3.22 -9.62 -2.60
CA SER A 45 2.32 -9.47 -3.75
C SER A 45 1.78 -10.82 -4.21
N SER A 46 0.97 -10.80 -5.26
CA SER A 46 0.39 -11.98 -5.89
C SER A 46 0.73 -12.01 -7.38
N ALA A 47 0.84 -13.21 -7.95
CA ALA A 47 0.93 -13.39 -9.40
C ALA A 47 -0.31 -12.83 -10.14
N ALA A 48 -1.43 -12.64 -9.44
CA ALA A 48 -2.65 -12.03 -9.97
C ALA A 48 -2.64 -10.49 -9.96
N GLN A 49 -1.55 -9.85 -9.55
CA GLN A 49 -1.44 -8.39 -9.57
C GLN A 49 -1.57 -7.84 -11.00
N ARG A 50 -2.17 -6.65 -11.11
CA ARG A 50 -2.31 -5.93 -12.37
C ARG A 50 -1.70 -4.53 -12.25
N PRO A 51 -1.26 -3.92 -13.37
CA PRO A 51 -0.86 -2.52 -13.36
C PRO A 51 -1.97 -1.63 -12.79
N ILE A 52 -1.55 -0.56 -12.12
CA ILE A 52 -2.47 0.44 -11.59
C ILE A 52 -2.91 1.35 -12.73
N ASP A 53 -4.22 1.55 -12.88
CA ASP A 53 -4.79 2.61 -13.69
C ASP A 53 -4.97 3.85 -12.81
N PHE A 54 -4.08 4.83 -12.95
CA PHE A 54 -4.10 6.00 -12.07
C PHE A 54 -5.26 6.96 -12.33
N ASP A 55 -5.95 6.82 -13.47
CA ASP A 55 -7.18 7.58 -13.75
C ASP A 55 -8.41 6.97 -13.03
N ASP A 56 -8.26 5.76 -12.46
CA ASP A 56 -9.31 4.99 -11.78
C ASP A 56 -8.85 4.39 -10.43
N VAL A 57 -8.26 5.23 -9.57
CA VAL A 57 -7.90 4.91 -8.16
C VAL A 57 -8.40 5.95 -7.17
#